data_AF-A0A1E7G095-F1
#
_entry.id   AF-A0A1E7G095-F1
#
_cell.length_a   1.000
_cell.length_b   1.000
_cell.length_c   1.000
_cell.angle_alpha   90.00
_cell.angle_beta   90.00
_cell.angle_gamma   90.00
#
_symmetry.space_group_name_H-M   'P 1'
#
loop_
_entity.id
_entity.type
_entity.pdbx_description
1 polymer ?
#
loop_
_entity_poly.entity_id
_entity_poly.type
_entity_poly.pdbx_seq_one_letter_code
_entity_poly.pdbx_strand_id
1 'polypeptide(L)'
;MWSKNIVTFTYSGNSISKSNAIQNSGAIFPLNMSQKGIRKTQSSASMQTYVGVYTGSGGIPTPWGNANLISQTRSLRTTIYGNGSYSGGWIN
;
A
#
# COMPACT_ATOMS: atom_id res chain seq x y z
N MET A 1 10.18 -4.61 9.80
CA MET A 1 8.97 -4.82 8.97
C MET A 1 8.94 -3.79 7.87
N TRP A 2 8.31 -4.09 6.74
CA TRP A 2 8.17 -3.16 5.62
C TRP A 2 6.87 -3.40 4.86
N SER A 3 6.43 -2.38 4.14
CA SER A 3 5.24 -2.40 3.30
C SER A 3 5.52 -1.60 2.03
N LYS A 4 4.94 -2.01 0.91
CA LYS A 4 5.17 -1.42 -0.40
C LYS A 4 3.96 -1.56 -1.30
N ASN A 5 3.45 -0.45 -1.81
CA ASN A 5 2.56 -0.47 -2.98
C ASN A 5 3.41 -0.51 -4.24
N ILE A 6 3.04 -1.38 -5.18
CA ILE A 6 3.64 -1.41 -6.52
C ILE A 6 2.51 -1.09 -7.50
N VAL A 7 2.59 0.07 -8.13
CA VAL A 7 1.66 0.50 -9.17
C VAL A 7 2.39 0.49 -10.50
N THR A 8 1.92 -0.34 -11.43
CA THR A 8 2.44 -0.41 -12.80
C THR A 8 1.45 0.26 -13.72
N PHE A 9 1.91 1.15 -14.60
CA PHE A 9 1.02 1.87 -15.50
C PHE A 9 1.70 2.20 -16.83
N THR A 10 0.87 2.46 -17.83
CA THR A 10 1.26 2.93 -19.16
C THR A 10 0.49 4.20 -19.45
N TYR A 11 1.15 5.17 -20.07
CA TYR A 11 0.55 6.43 -20.48
C TYR A 11 0.81 6.69 -21.97
N SER A 12 -0.14 7.34 -22.65
CA SER A 12 -0.06 7.76 -24.05
C SER A 12 -0.91 9.01 -24.24
N GLY A 13 -0.41 10.00 -24.97
CA GLY A 13 -1.16 11.22 -25.30
C GLY A 13 -1.78 11.91 -24.09
N ASN A 14 -1.00 12.10 -23.01
CA ASN A 14 -1.45 12.68 -21.73
C ASN A 14 -2.53 11.87 -20.97
N SER A 15 -2.73 10.60 -21.33
CA SER A 15 -3.74 9.73 -20.76
C SER A 15 -3.15 8.41 -20.26
N ILE A 16 -3.64 7.92 -19.13
CA ILE A 16 -3.30 6.61 -18.56
C ILE A 16 -4.10 5.55 -19.31
N SER A 17 -3.43 4.71 -20.08
CA SER A 17 -4.07 3.69 -20.94
C SER A 17 -4.28 2.37 -20.21
N LYS A 18 -3.32 1.96 -19.37
CA LYS A 18 -3.39 0.74 -18.55
C LYS A 18 -2.77 1.01 -17.20
N SER A 19 -3.30 0.39 -16.16
CA SER A 19 -2.74 0.48 -14.82
C SER A 19 -3.18 -0.71 -13.95
N ASN A 20 -2.27 -1.17 -13.11
CA ASN A 20 -2.48 -2.24 -12.15
C ASN A 20 -1.74 -1.90 -10.84
N ALA A 21 -2.25 -2.40 -9.71
CA ALA A 21 -1.64 -2.16 -8.41
C ALA A 21 -1.67 -3.42 -7.55
N ILE A 22 -0.56 -3.68 -6.87
CA ILE A 22 -0.41 -4.78 -5.90
C ILE A 22 0.19 -4.26 -4.59
N GLN A 23 -0.05 -5.01 -3.52
CA GLN A 23 0.60 -4.78 -2.22
C GLN A 23 1.68 -5.82 -1.98
N ASN A 24 2.75 -5.38 -1.32
CA ASN A 24 3.76 -6.26 -0.81
C ASN A 24 4.13 -5.85 0.62
N SER A 25 4.51 -6.81 1.44
CA SER A 25 4.90 -6.59 2.83
C SER A 25 5.87 -7.66 3.28
N GLY A 26 6.68 -7.29 4.27
CA GLY A 26 7.56 -8.22 4.97
C GLY A 26 7.60 -7.95 6.46
N ALA A 27 7.77 -9.02 7.21
CA ALA A 27 7.74 -9.04 8.66
C ALA A 27 8.97 -9.79 9.20
N ILE A 28 9.44 -9.40 10.38
CA ILE A 28 10.49 -10.10 11.13
C ILE A 28 9.93 -10.26 12.53
N PHE A 29 9.79 -11.50 12.98
CA PHE A 29 9.24 -11.82 14.29
C PHE A 29 10.00 -11.05 15.41
N PRO A 30 9.31 -10.46 16.40
CA PRO A 30 7.87 -10.59 16.69
C PRO A 30 6.99 -9.51 16.04
N LEU A 31 7.54 -8.72 15.10
CA LEU A 31 6.79 -7.75 14.32
C LEU A 31 6.10 -8.43 13.13
N ASN A 32 4.87 -8.04 12.85
CA ASN A 32 4.04 -8.52 11.75
C ASN A 32 3.57 -7.35 10.88
N MET A 33 3.37 -7.61 9.59
CA MET A 33 2.83 -6.65 8.62
C MET A 33 1.80 -7.33 7.73
N SER A 34 0.53 -7.01 7.94
CA SER A 34 -0.60 -7.57 7.21
C SER A 34 -1.07 -6.62 6.11
N GLN A 35 -1.25 -7.15 4.90
CA GLN A 35 -1.86 -6.47 3.76
C GLN A 35 -3.37 -6.56 3.89
N LYS A 36 -4.07 -5.41 3.82
CA LYS A 36 -5.53 -5.34 3.93
C LYS A 36 -6.24 -5.07 2.60
N GLY A 37 -5.47 -5.01 1.51
CA GLY A 37 -5.95 -4.76 0.16
C GLY A 37 -5.56 -3.38 -0.35
N ILE A 38 -5.47 -3.27 -1.68
CA ILE A 38 -5.28 -2.03 -2.42
C ILE A 38 -6.49 -1.78 -3.31
N ARG A 39 -6.98 -0.54 -3.31
CA ARG A 39 -8.16 -0.14 -4.06
C ARG A 39 -7.86 1.10 -4.90
N LYS A 40 -8.42 1.15 -6.10
CA LYS A 40 -8.42 2.36 -6.91
C LYS A 40 -9.54 3.28 -6.39
N THR A 41 -9.16 4.43 -5.82
CA THR A 41 -10.11 5.40 -5.25
C THR A 41 -10.48 6.51 -6.22
N GLN A 42 -9.65 6.73 -7.24
CA GLN A 42 -9.92 7.69 -8.29
C GLN A 42 -9.45 7.14 -9.63
N SER A 43 -10.28 7.32 -10.67
CA SER A 43 -10.01 6.83 -12.01
C SER A 43 -10.43 7.86 -13.06
N SER A 44 -9.46 8.61 -13.58
CA SER A 44 -9.61 9.40 -14.81
C SER A 44 -8.49 9.08 -15.79
N ALA A 45 -8.64 9.51 -17.04
CA ALA A 45 -7.57 9.40 -18.03
C ALA A 45 -6.33 10.21 -17.61
N SER A 46 -6.52 11.37 -16.98
CA SER A 46 -5.41 12.25 -16.56
C SER A 46 -4.81 11.87 -15.20
N MET A 47 -5.53 11.14 -14.34
CA MET A 47 -5.07 10.83 -12.99
C MET A 47 -5.75 9.58 -12.43
N GLN A 48 -4.97 8.70 -11.80
CA GLN A 48 -5.53 7.57 -11.04
C GLN A 48 -4.87 7.46 -9.68
N THR A 49 -5.69 7.22 -8.66
CA THR A 49 -5.23 7.12 -7.26
C THR A 49 -5.54 5.74 -6.72
N TYR A 50 -4.54 5.14 -6.11
CA TYR A 50 -4.59 3.86 -5.42
C TYR A 50 -4.34 4.06 -3.94
N VAL A 51 -5.10 3.37 -3.09
CA VAL A 51 -4.93 3.38 -1.65
C VAL A 51 -4.80 1.95 -1.17
N GLY A 52 -3.62 1.63 -0.63
CA GLY A 52 -3.31 0.34 -0.02
C GLY A 52 -3.32 0.44 1.50
N VAL A 53 -4.02 -0.46 2.18
CA VAL A 53 -4.10 -0.48 3.64
C VAL A 53 -3.15 -1.54 4.21
N TYR A 54 -2.42 -1.18 5.26
CA TYR A 54 -1.50 -2.06 5.98
C TYR A 54 -1.74 -1.99 7.48
N THR A 55 -1.69 -3.15 8.13
CA THR A 55 -1.68 -3.23 9.60
C THR A 55 -0.32 -3.76 10.05
N GLY A 56 0.46 -2.89 10.68
CA GLY A 56 1.68 -3.28 11.39
C GLY A 56 1.32 -3.65 12.82
N SER A 57 1.75 -4.81 13.27
CA SER A 57 1.59 -5.22 14.67
C SER A 57 2.90 -5.77 15.24
N GLY A 58 3.00 -5.82 16.55
CA GLY A 58 4.16 -6.35 17.25
C GLY A 58 3.72 -7.00 18.54
N GLY A 59 4.27 -8.18 18.81
CA GLY A 59 3.95 -8.92 20.02
C GLY A 59 5.15 -9.26 20.89
N ILE A 60 4.87 -9.79 22.06
CA ILE A 60 5.87 -10.45 22.89
C ILE A 60 5.64 -11.97 22.75
N PRO A 61 6.68 -12.74 22.37
CA PRO A 61 6.59 -14.19 22.40
C PRO A 61 6.29 -14.66 23.82
N THR A 62 5.19 -15.39 24.01
CA THR A 62 4.87 -16.06 25.27
C THR A 62 4.76 -17.57 25.03
N PRO A 63 4.90 -18.41 26.08
CA PRO A 63 4.78 -19.87 25.96
C PRO A 63 3.44 -20.36 25.37
N TRP A 64 2.41 -19.51 25.36
CA TRP A 64 1.06 -19.84 24.88
C TRP A 64 0.71 -19.14 23.55
N GLY A 65 1.67 -18.47 22.92
CA GLY A 65 1.49 -17.72 21.68
C GLY A 65 2.02 -16.29 21.74
N ASN A 66 1.75 -15.50 20.72
CA ASN A 66 2.28 -14.13 20.63
C ASN A 66 1.25 -13.14 21.22
N ALA A 67 1.61 -12.43 22.29
CA ALA A 67 0.75 -11.40 22.87
C ALA A 67 0.91 -10.09 22.09
N ASN A 68 -0.09 -9.68 21.31
CA ASN A 68 -0.05 -8.44 20.52
C ASN A 68 -0.02 -7.21 21.44
N LEU A 69 1.12 -6.53 21.49
CA LEU A 69 1.35 -5.36 22.34
C LEU A 69 1.01 -4.05 21.61
N ILE A 70 1.27 -4.01 20.30
CA ILE A 70 1.06 -2.84 19.45
C ILE A 70 0.38 -3.26 18.15
N SER A 71 -0.56 -2.43 17.69
CA SER A 71 -1.20 -2.57 16.38
C SER A 71 -1.53 -1.19 15.84
N GLN A 72 -1.09 -0.91 14.62
CA GLN A 72 -1.40 0.33 13.92
C GLN A 72 -1.79 0.01 12.48
N THR A 73 -2.93 0.55 12.05
CA THR A 73 -3.35 0.50 10.66
C THR A 73 -3.10 1.84 10.00
N ARG A 74 -2.47 1.82 8.83
CA ARG A 74 -2.17 3.00 8.02
C ARG A 74 -2.46 2.73 6.57
N SER A 75 -2.75 3.79 5.84
CA SER A 75 -3.01 3.72 4.41
C SER A 75 -1.87 4.38 3.64
N LEU A 76 -1.43 3.76 2.55
CA LEU A 76 -0.44 4.30 1.63
C LEU A 76 -1.17 4.71 0.35
N ARG A 77 -1.15 6.00 0.02
CA ARG A 77 -1.69 6.55 -1.22
C ARG A 77 -0.62 6.55 -2.28
N THR A 78 -1.00 6.19 -3.51
CA THR A 78 -0.16 6.30 -4.69
C THR A 78 -1.01 6.87 -5.82
N THR A 79 -0.63 8.04 -6.34
CA THR A 79 -1.28 8.72 -7.45
C THR A 79 -0.37 8.69 -8.65
N ILE A 80 -0.92 8.32 -9.80
CA ILE A 80 -0.25 8.35 -11.10
C ILE A 80 -0.96 9.35 -12.00
N TYR A 81 -0.21 9.98 -12.89
CA TYR A 81 -0.71 11.03 -13.79
C TYR A 81 -0.51 10.63 -15.26
N GLY A 82 -1.38 11.14 -16.13
CA GLY A 82 -1.36 10.86 -17.57
C GLY A 82 -0.12 11.39 -18.31
N ASN A 83 0.71 12.20 -17.65
CA ASN A 83 2.00 12.67 -18.15
C ASN A 83 3.20 11.80 -17.69
N GLY A 84 2.95 10.67 -17.02
CA GLY A 84 4.01 9.78 -16.54
C GLY A 84 4.49 10.07 -15.12
N SER A 85 4.14 11.22 -14.54
CA SER A 85 4.49 11.54 -13.16
C SER A 85 3.73 10.67 -12.17
N TYR A 86 4.28 10.53 -10.97
CA TYR A 86 3.62 9.85 -9.85
C TYR A 86 3.93 10.54 -8.52
N SER A 87 3.07 10.33 -7.54
CA SER A 87 3.24 10.78 -6.16
C SER A 87 2.78 9.68 -5.21
N GLY A 88 3.40 9.60 -4.04
CA GLY A 88 3.04 8.62 -3.02
C GLY A 88 3.28 9.16 -1.62
N GLY A 89 2.44 8.75 -0.69
CA GLY A 89 2.55 9.20 0.69
C GLY A 89 1.64 8.42 1.64
N TRP A 90 2.09 8.32 2.89
CA TRP A 90 1.29 7.78 3.97
C TRP A 90 0.15 8.73 4.32
N ILE A 91 -1.03 8.18 4.53
CA ILE A 91 -2.21 8.90 5.02
C ILE A 91 -2.76 8.18 6.25
N ASN A 92 -3.47 8.94 7.09
CA ASN A 92 -4.11 8.43 8.30
C ASN A 92 -5.27 7.49 7.96
#